data_AF-A0A2T0UEM4-F1
#
_entry.id   AF-A0A2T0UEM4-F1
#
_cell.length_a   1.000
_cell.length_b   1.000
_cell.length_c   1.000
_cell.angle_alpha   90.00
_cell.angle_beta   90.00
_cell.angle_gamma   90.00
#
_symmetry.space_group_name_H-M   'P 1'
#
loop_
_entity.id
_entity.type
_entity.pdbx_description
1 polymer ?
#
loop_
_entity_poly.entity_id
_entity_poly.type
_entity_poly.pdbx_seq_one_letter_code
_entity_poly.pdbx_strand_id
1 'polypeptide(L)'
;MTETPQLSYAECVDRLRAAREALTVLPSVLFHATGDQLGETLEALGDLSAHGEAAEVAITVEALDRGEPASSSPPLSARDWVRTHHRRYAVAGASRLVDVAEACRDPRHHVLRDAVTTGRVSIGTAKVTIGEMRLMKPHLNPE
;
A
#
# COMPACT_ATOMS: atom_id res chain seq x y z
N MET A 1 6.72 20.86 -13.37
CA MET A 1 7.75 20.05 -14.04
C MET A 1 7.62 18.65 -13.47
N THR A 2 7.05 17.71 -14.22
CA THR A 2 6.98 16.30 -13.82
C THR A 2 8.38 15.72 -14.03
N GLU A 3 9.13 15.54 -12.96
CA GLU A 3 10.41 14.83 -13.01
C GLU A 3 10.17 13.45 -13.61
N THR A 4 10.98 13.10 -14.61
CA THR A 4 10.99 11.76 -15.18
C THR A 4 11.36 10.78 -14.05
N PRO A 5 10.59 9.70 -13.84
CA PRO A 5 10.91 8.74 -12.79
C PRO A 5 12.33 8.19 -13.04
N GLN A 6 13.18 8.28 -12.02
CA GLN A 6 14.59 7.88 -12.09
C GLN A 6 14.78 6.36 -12.26
N LEU A 7 13.72 5.56 -12.09
CA LEU A 7 13.72 4.11 -12.19
C LEU A 7 12.60 3.62 -13.10
N SER A 8 12.89 2.62 -13.93
CA SER A 8 11.89 1.85 -14.65
C SER A 8 11.12 0.90 -13.73
N TYR A 9 9.97 0.40 -14.18
CA TYR A 9 9.19 -0.59 -13.43
C TYR A 9 9.99 -1.86 -13.11
N ALA A 10 10.77 -2.36 -14.08
CA ALA A 10 11.61 -3.55 -13.89
C ALA A 10 12.66 -3.32 -12.79
N GLU A 11 13.32 -2.16 -12.82
CA GLU A 11 14.31 -1.76 -11.83
C GLU A 11 13.73 -1.60 -10.41
N CYS A 12 12.47 -1.15 -10.30
CA CYS A 12 11.76 -1.13 -9.02
C CYS A 12 11.50 -2.54 -8.50
N VAL A 13 11.01 -3.44 -9.36
CA VAL A 13 10.73 -4.83 -8.97
C VAL A 13 12.01 -5.58 -8.56
N ASP A 14 13.12 -5.36 -9.25
CA ASP A 14 14.41 -5.97 -8.88
C ASP A 14 14.92 -5.48 -7.53
N ARG A 15 14.78 -4.18 -7.22
CA ARG A 15 15.11 -3.63 -5.90
C ARG A 15 14.24 -4.22 -4.79
N LEU A 16 12.95 -4.46 -5.03
CA LEU A 16 12.08 -5.13 -4.06
C LEU A 16 12.51 -6.58 -3.79
N ARG A 17 12.98 -7.31 -4.82
CA ARG A 17 13.53 -8.66 -4.65
C ARG A 17 14.81 -8.63 -3.82
N ALA A 18 15.74 -7.73 -4.13
CA ALA A 18 16.98 -7.56 -3.38
C ALA A 18 16.72 -7.19 -1.91
N ALA A 19 15.76 -6.28 -1.65
CA ALA A 19 15.34 -5.95 -0.29
C ALA A 19 14.80 -7.19 0.44
N ARG A 20 13.92 -7.98 -0.19
CA ARG A 20 13.41 -9.23 0.39
C ARG A 20 14.53 -10.24 0.72
N GLU A 21 15.52 -10.38 -0.16
CA GLU A 21 16.67 -11.25 0.07
C GLU A 21 17.49 -10.78 1.28
N ALA A 22 17.78 -9.49 1.36
CA ALA A 22 18.47 -8.89 2.51
C ALA A 22 17.69 -9.11 3.82
N LEU A 23 16.37 -8.90 3.82
CA LEU A 23 15.50 -9.12 4.99
C LEU A 23 15.46 -10.59 5.44
N THR A 24 15.67 -11.53 4.52
CA THR A 24 15.72 -12.96 4.85
C THR A 24 17.00 -13.32 5.61
N VAL A 25 18.12 -12.70 5.24
CA VAL A 25 19.43 -12.94 5.86
C VAL A 25 19.61 -12.12 7.14
N LEU A 26 19.00 -10.95 7.24
CA LEU A 26 19.20 -9.98 8.32
C LEU A 26 19.22 -10.59 9.74
N PRO A 27 18.26 -11.44 10.17
CA PRO A 27 18.28 -12.02 11.51
C PRO A 27 19.55 -12.82 11.84
N SER A 28 20.18 -13.40 10.83
CA SER A 28 21.40 -14.20 10.99
C SER A 28 22.66 -13.36 11.18
N VAL A 29 22.62 -12.05 10.91
CA VAL A 29 23.79 -11.16 10.99
C VAL A 29 23.63 -10.05 12.03
N LEU A 30 22.49 -9.97 12.73
CA LEU A 30 22.21 -8.94 13.74
C LEU A 30 23.25 -8.88 14.86
N PHE A 31 23.92 -9.99 15.17
CA PHE A 31 24.96 -10.05 16.20
C PHE A 31 26.23 -9.22 15.84
N HIS A 32 26.37 -8.80 14.58
CA HIS A 32 27.43 -7.90 14.14
C HIS A 32 27.10 -6.42 14.33
N ALA A 33 25.84 -6.07 14.62
CA ALA A 33 25.39 -4.68 14.70
C ALA A 33 25.67 -4.07 16.08
N THR A 34 26.03 -2.79 16.09
CA THR A 34 26.01 -1.95 17.30
C THR A 34 24.58 -1.58 17.67
N GLY A 35 24.37 -1.08 18.90
CA GLY A 35 23.05 -0.59 19.34
C GLY A 35 22.47 0.49 18.43
N ASP A 36 23.30 1.44 17.99
CA ASP A 36 22.88 2.51 17.08
C ASP A 36 22.47 1.96 15.70
N GLN A 37 23.25 1.02 15.16
CA GLN A 37 22.94 0.36 13.89
C GLN A 37 21.63 -0.44 13.94
N LEU A 38 21.28 -1.02 15.10
CA LEU A 38 19.99 -1.68 15.29
C LEU A 38 18.84 -0.66 15.24
N GLY A 39 19.01 0.52 15.83
CA GLY A 39 18.04 1.63 15.76
C GLY A 39 17.81 2.10 14.33
N GLU A 40 18.89 2.43 13.61
CA GLU A 40 18.85 2.86 12.20
C GLU A 40 18.18 1.80 11.31
N THR A 41 18.48 0.51 11.56
CA THR A 41 17.86 -0.60 10.81
C THR A 41 16.35 -0.65 11.07
N LEU A 42 15.92 -0.44 12.31
CA LEU A 42 14.50 -0.46 12.67
C LEU A 42 13.74 0.71 12.04
N GLU A 43 14.35 1.91 11.99
CA GLU A 43 13.79 3.07 11.28
C GLU A 43 13.62 2.79 9.78
N ALA A 44 14.67 2.28 9.13
CA ALA A 44 14.62 1.92 7.71
C ALA A 44 13.55 0.86 7.40
N LEU A 45 13.35 -0.11 8.30
CA LEU A 45 12.27 -1.10 8.18
C LEU A 45 10.88 -0.48 8.34
N GLY A 46 10.74 0.47 9.26
CA GLY A 46 9.50 1.24 9.45
C GLY A 46 9.12 2.00 8.18
N ASP A 47 10.08 2.72 7.62
CA ASP A 47 9.90 3.47 6.37
C ASP A 47 9.56 2.55 5.19
N LEU A 48 10.27 1.44 5.05
CA LEU A 48 9.98 0.45 4.01
C LEU A 48 8.58 -0.15 4.16
N SER A 49 8.14 -0.40 5.39
CA SER A 49 6.78 -0.89 5.66
C SER A 49 5.72 0.14 5.28
N ALA A 50 5.93 1.42 5.63
CA ALA A 50 5.00 2.51 5.29
C ALA A 50 4.89 2.71 3.77
N HIS A 51 6.01 2.74 3.06
CA HIS A 51 6.04 2.84 1.60
C HIS A 51 5.53 1.56 0.92
N GLY A 52 5.71 0.39 1.55
CA GLY A 52 5.14 -0.87 1.10
C GLY A 52 3.61 -0.84 1.09
N GLU A 53 2.98 -0.40 2.19
CA GLU A 53 1.53 -0.22 2.25
C GLU A 53 1.02 0.80 1.23
N ALA A 54 1.76 1.91 1.04
CA ALA A 54 1.45 2.89 0.02
C ALA A 54 1.48 2.31 -1.40
N ALA A 55 2.50 1.50 -1.71
CA ALA A 55 2.65 0.82 -2.99
C ALA A 55 1.54 -0.22 -3.22
N GLU A 56 1.13 -0.96 -2.20
CA GLU A 56 -0.02 -1.88 -2.27
C GLU A 56 -1.28 -1.14 -2.73
N VAL A 57 -1.57 0.03 -2.15
CA VAL A 57 -2.73 0.86 -2.55
C VAL A 57 -2.56 1.35 -3.98
N ALA A 58 -1.40 1.90 -4.35
CA ALA A 58 -1.14 2.41 -5.70
C ALA A 58 -1.29 1.33 -6.78
N ILE A 59 -0.74 0.14 -6.55
CA ILE A 59 -0.87 -1.03 -7.45
C ILE A 59 -2.35 -1.44 -7.55
N THR A 60 -3.07 -1.47 -6.42
CA THR A 60 -4.48 -1.87 -6.41
C THR A 60 -5.33 -0.85 -7.18
N VAL A 61 -5.10 0.45 -7.01
CA VAL A 61 -5.78 1.50 -7.78
C VAL A 61 -5.54 1.30 -9.28
N GLU A 62 -4.28 1.14 -9.70
CA GLU A 62 -3.93 0.92 -11.11
C GLU A 62 -4.60 -0.36 -11.67
N ALA A 63 -4.60 -1.44 -10.91
CA ALA A 63 -5.25 -2.70 -11.30
C ALA A 63 -6.78 -2.55 -11.46
N LEU A 64 -7.43 -1.78 -10.57
CA LEU A 64 -8.86 -1.48 -10.65
C LEU A 64 -9.20 -0.57 -11.84
N ASP A 65 -8.34 0.40 -12.14
CA ASP A 65 -8.52 1.30 -13.28
C ASP A 65 -8.32 0.59 -14.61
N ARG A 66 -7.41 -0.40 -14.67
CA ARG A 66 -7.22 -1.28 -15.83
C ARG A 66 -8.25 -2.41 -15.94
N GLY A 67 -9.05 -2.65 -14.91
CA GLY A 67 -10.02 -3.75 -14.89
C GLY A 67 -9.39 -5.14 -14.79
N GLU A 68 -8.21 -5.26 -14.19
CA GLU A 68 -7.48 -6.53 -14.01
C GLU A 68 -8.31 -7.62 -13.30
N PRO A 69 -9.09 -7.32 -12.23
CA PRO A 69 -9.92 -8.35 -11.58
C PRO A 69 -10.98 -8.95 -12.52
N ALA A 70 -11.64 -8.10 -13.33
CA ALA A 70 -12.66 -8.53 -14.27
C ALA A 70 -12.07 -9.29 -15.47
N SER A 71 -10.83 -8.97 -15.85
CA SER A 71 -10.09 -9.61 -16.95
C SER A 71 -9.46 -10.95 -16.58
N SER A 72 -9.52 -11.33 -15.30
CA SER A 72 -9.04 -12.63 -14.80
C SER A 72 -9.90 -13.80 -15.32
N SER A 73 -9.35 -15.01 -15.34
CA SER A 73 -10.06 -16.22 -15.77
C SER A 73 -10.03 -17.31 -14.69
N PRO A 74 -11.14 -17.59 -13.98
CA PRO A 74 -12.43 -16.89 -14.06
C PRO A 74 -12.36 -15.45 -13.52
N PRO A 75 -13.32 -14.57 -13.85
CA PRO A 75 -13.36 -13.21 -13.32
C PRO A 75 -13.40 -13.21 -11.79
N LEU A 76 -12.62 -12.30 -11.19
CA LEU A 76 -12.48 -12.18 -9.74
C LEU A 76 -13.10 -10.88 -9.23
N SER A 77 -13.58 -10.90 -7.98
CA SER A 77 -13.79 -9.66 -7.25
C SER A 77 -12.44 -8.96 -7.02
N ALA A 78 -12.44 -7.63 -6.86
CA ALA A 78 -11.24 -6.87 -6.49
C ALA A 78 -10.51 -7.49 -5.29
N ARG A 79 -11.29 -7.90 -4.28
CA ARG A 79 -10.78 -8.56 -3.08
C ARG A 79 -10.09 -9.88 -3.41
N ASP A 80 -10.72 -10.74 -4.20
CA ASP A 80 -10.16 -12.06 -4.51
C ASP A 80 -8.95 -11.98 -5.46
N TRP A 81 -8.90 -10.94 -6.31
CA TRP A 81 -7.71 -10.61 -7.10
C TRP A 81 -6.53 -10.27 -6.18
N VAL A 82 -6.71 -9.36 -5.22
CA VAL A 82 -5.66 -9.02 -4.22
C VAL A 82 -5.21 -10.25 -3.42
N ARG A 83 -6.15 -11.12 -3.01
CA ARG A 83 -5.83 -12.35 -2.27
C ARG A 83 -4.96 -13.32 -3.06
N THR A 84 -5.14 -13.37 -4.38
CA THR A 84 -4.34 -14.21 -5.27
C THR A 84 -2.88 -13.76 -5.33
N HIS A 85 -2.62 -12.45 -5.24
CA HIS A 85 -1.29 -11.89 -5.44
C HIS A 85 -0.54 -11.54 -4.14
N HIS A 86 -1.22 -11.46 -3.00
CA HIS A 86 -0.61 -10.99 -1.75
C HIS A 86 -0.75 -11.98 -0.59
N ARG A 87 0.38 -12.56 -0.16
CA ARG A 87 0.42 -13.62 0.87
C ARG A 87 -0.22 -13.20 2.20
N ARG A 88 -0.01 -11.95 2.66
CA ARG A 88 -0.63 -11.42 3.89
C ARG A 88 -2.14 -11.35 3.78
N TYR A 89 -2.65 -10.99 2.60
CA TYR A 89 -4.09 -10.81 2.37
C TYR A 89 -4.82 -12.10 2.03
N ALA A 90 -4.12 -13.17 1.64
CA ALA A 90 -4.70 -14.50 1.42
C ALA A 90 -5.51 -14.99 2.64
N VAL A 91 -5.04 -14.66 3.85
CA VAL A 91 -5.67 -15.01 5.13
C VAL A 91 -6.77 -14.02 5.51
N ALA A 92 -6.46 -12.72 5.59
CA ALA A 92 -7.41 -11.68 5.99
C ALA A 92 -6.94 -10.27 5.58
N GLY A 93 -7.87 -9.31 5.55
CA GLY A 93 -7.54 -7.88 5.39
C GLY A 93 -7.58 -7.33 3.97
N ALA A 94 -7.72 -8.18 2.95
CA ALA A 94 -7.86 -7.75 1.55
C ALA A 94 -8.94 -6.69 1.33
N SER A 95 -10.08 -6.80 2.04
CA SER A 95 -11.17 -5.82 1.96
C SER A 95 -10.75 -4.42 2.39
N ARG A 96 -9.88 -4.28 3.40
CA ARG A 96 -9.44 -2.95 3.86
C ARG A 96 -8.61 -2.25 2.78
N LEU A 97 -7.70 -2.98 2.15
CA LEU A 97 -6.90 -2.46 1.04
C LEU A 97 -7.81 -2.06 -0.13
N VAL A 98 -8.74 -2.93 -0.54
CA VAL A 98 -9.67 -2.63 -1.65
C VAL A 98 -10.55 -1.43 -1.34
N ASP A 99 -11.13 -1.33 -0.15
CA ASP A 99 -11.97 -0.19 0.25
C ASP A 99 -11.19 1.13 0.19
N VAL A 100 -9.93 1.14 0.62
CA VAL A 100 -9.05 2.32 0.55
C VAL A 100 -8.70 2.65 -0.89
N ALA A 101 -8.36 1.64 -1.70
CA ALA A 101 -8.05 1.83 -3.12
C ALA A 101 -9.26 2.39 -3.88
N GLU A 102 -10.46 1.83 -3.69
CA GLU A 102 -11.69 2.35 -4.27
C GLU A 102 -11.98 3.79 -3.84
N ALA A 103 -11.77 4.11 -2.57
CA ALA A 103 -11.92 5.49 -2.09
C ALA A 103 -10.90 6.44 -2.75
N CYS A 104 -9.66 6.00 -2.97
CA CYS A 104 -8.62 6.80 -3.63
C CYS A 104 -8.90 7.08 -5.11
N ARG A 105 -9.80 6.32 -5.74
CA ARG A 105 -10.25 6.56 -7.13
C ARG A 105 -11.22 7.73 -7.24
N ASP A 106 -11.85 8.13 -6.13
CA ASP A 106 -12.72 9.30 -6.09
C ASP A 106 -11.88 10.60 -6.06
N PRO A 107 -12.02 11.50 -7.06
CA PRO A 107 -11.27 12.76 -7.10
C PRO A 107 -11.45 13.64 -5.84
N ARG A 108 -12.59 13.51 -5.15
CA ARG A 108 -12.86 14.25 -3.91
C ARG A 108 -11.92 13.84 -2.78
N HIS A 109 -11.32 12.66 -2.84
CA HIS A 109 -10.39 12.13 -1.85
C HIS A 109 -8.91 12.38 -2.20
N HIS A 110 -8.59 13.31 -3.09
CA HIS A 110 -7.20 13.56 -3.53
C HIS A 110 -6.20 13.78 -2.38
N VAL A 111 -6.59 14.46 -1.28
CA VAL A 111 -5.73 14.66 -0.10
C VAL A 111 -5.44 13.33 0.61
N LEU A 112 -6.47 12.49 0.78
CA LEU A 112 -6.31 11.16 1.37
C LEU A 112 -5.48 10.26 0.46
N ARG A 113 -5.74 10.30 -0.86
CA ARG A 113 -4.98 9.57 -1.86
C ARG A 113 -3.51 9.92 -1.76
N ASP A 114 -3.16 11.21 -1.79
CA ASP A 114 -1.77 11.67 -1.69
C ASP A 114 -1.12 11.14 -0.39
N ALA A 115 -1.77 11.35 0.76
CA ALA A 115 -1.25 10.92 2.05
C ALA A 115 -1.03 9.40 2.16
N VAL A 116 -1.91 8.59 1.56
CA VAL A 116 -1.77 7.14 1.52
C VAL A 116 -0.67 6.72 0.54
N THR A 117 -0.64 7.29 -0.67
CA THR A 117 0.34 6.92 -1.70
C THR A 117 1.76 7.38 -1.41
N THR A 118 1.95 8.34 -0.50
CA THR A 118 3.27 8.75 0.01
C THR A 118 3.63 8.09 1.34
N GLY A 119 2.86 7.10 1.82
CA GLY A 119 3.14 6.39 3.07
C GLY A 119 2.96 7.21 4.36
N ARG A 120 2.39 8.43 4.28
CA ARG A 120 2.14 9.29 5.45
C ARG A 120 0.97 8.78 6.31
N VAL A 121 0.08 7.99 5.72
CA VAL A 121 -1.10 7.41 6.37
C VAL A 121 -1.18 5.93 6.05
N SER A 122 -1.26 5.08 7.09
CA SER A 122 -1.43 3.63 6.93
C SER A 122 -2.79 3.27 6.32
N ILE A 123 -2.90 2.07 5.74
CA ILE A 123 -4.17 1.55 5.21
C ILE A 123 -5.25 1.51 6.31
N GLY A 124 -4.85 1.14 7.54
CA GLY A 124 -5.75 1.08 8.70
C GLY A 124 -6.32 2.45 9.06
N THR A 125 -5.45 3.45 9.16
CA THR A 125 -5.85 4.84 9.45
C THR A 125 -6.74 5.39 8.34
N ALA A 126 -6.36 5.20 7.08
CA ALA A 126 -7.15 5.63 5.93
C ALA A 126 -8.56 5.02 5.94
N LYS A 127 -8.67 3.72 6.27
CA LYS A 127 -9.95 3.04 6.35
C LYS A 127 -10.88 3.64 7.41
N VAL A 128 -10.33 4.01 8.57
CA VAL A 128 -11.08 4.72 9.63
C VAL A 128 -11.51 6.10 9.13
N THR A 129 -10.58 6.88 8.57
CA THR A 129 -10.88 8.22 8.02
C THR A 129 -12.02 8.18 6.99
N ILE A 130 -12.03 7.21 6.08
CA ILE A 130 -13.12 7.03 5.11
C ILE A 130 -14.46 6.75 5.81
N GLY A 131 -14.44 5.96 6.89
CA GLY A 131 -15.62 5.70 7.72
C GLY A 131 -16.16 6.98 8.35
N GLU A 132 -15.30 7.75 9.01
CA GLU A 132 -15.67 9.01 9.65
C GLU A 132 -16.17 10.06 8.66
N MET A 133 -15.52 10.19 7.49
CA MET A 133 -15.97 11.10 6.42
C MET A 133 -17.39 10.78 5.95
N ARG A 134 -17.75 9.49 5.89
CA ARG A 134 -19.11 9.06 5.53
C ARG A 134 -20.13 9.42 6.61
N LEU A 135 -19.75 9.30 7.89
CA LEU A 135 -20.60 9.68 9.02
C LEU A 135 -20.84 11.19 9.10
N MET A 136 -19.86 12.00 8.71
CA MET A 136 -20.00 13.45 8.69
C MET A 136 -20.89 13.98 7.56
N LYS A 137 -21.07 13.23 6.47
CA LYS A 137 -21.76 13.69 5.26
C LYS A 137 -23.17 14.28 5.53
N PRO A 138 -24.05 13.67 6.37
CA PRO A 138 -25.36 14.24 6.67
C PRO A 138 -25.31 15.56 7.44
N HIS A 139 -24.21 15.82 8.17
CA HIS A 139 -24.05 17.03 8.99
C HIS A 139 -23.38 18.20 8.25
N LEU A 140 -22.70 17.91 7.14
CA LEU A 140 -22.07 18.93 6.30
C LEU A 140 -23.03 19.56 5.29
N ASN A 141 -24.13 18.86 4.97
CA ASN A 141 -25.25 19.37 4.17
C ASN A 141 -26.57 19.12 4.94
N PRO A 142 -26.82 19.86 6.04
CA PRO A 142 -28.15 19.83 6.65
C PRO A 142 -29.16 20.42 5.66
N GLU A 143 -30.34 19.80 5.54
CA GLU A 143 -31.49 20.41 4.85
C GLU A 143 -31.83 21.78 5.44
#